data_AF-A0ABD7GMZ6-F1
#
_entry.id   AF-A0ABD7GMZ6-F1
#
_cell.length_a   1.000
_cell.length_b   1.000
_cell.length_c   1.000
_cell.angle_alpha   90.00
_cell.angle_beta   90.00
_cell.angle_gamma   90.00
#
_symmetry.space_group_name_H-M   'P 1'
#
loop_
_entity.id
_entity.type
_entity.pdbx_description
1 polymer ?
#
loop_
_entity_poly.entity_id
_entity_poly.type
_entity_poly.pdbx_seq_one_letter_code
_entity_poly.pdbx_strand_id
1 'polypeptide(L)' 'IEIARSLGGFLHFGTIFKLIPTGIRNQLYDYVAKNRYKWYGKKESCLVPSAENKTKFL' A
#
# COMPACT_ATOMS: atom_id res chain seq x y z
N ILE A 1 8.62 -2.35 5.95
CA ILE A 1 10.02 -2.07 5.53
C ILE A 1 10.87 -3.35 5.54
N GLU A 2 10.65 -4.30 6.46
CA GLU A 2 11.47 -5.53 6.51
C GLU A 2 11.44 -6.39 5.22
N ILE A 3 10.28 -6.49 4.57
CA ILE A 3 10.14 -7.24 3.30
C ILE A 3 11.01 -6.65 2.19
N ALA A 4 11.25 -5.33 2.20
CA ALA A 4 12.10 -4.68 1.21
C ALA A 4 13.57 -5.12 1.31
N ARG A 5 14.01 -5.57 2.50
CA ARG A 5 15.35 -6.13 2.71
C ARG A 5 15.46 -7.55 2.14
N SER A 6 14.40 -8.35 2.21
CA SER A 6 14.41 -9.74 1.71
C SER A 6 14.28 -9.84 0.20
N LEU A 7 13.68 -8.85 -0.45
CA LEU A 7 13.54 -8.80 -1.92
C LEU A 7 14.85 -8.41 -2.64
N GLY A 8 15.82 -7.81 -1.95
CA GLY A 8 17.12 -7.41 -2.52
C GLY A 8 17.04 -6.33 -3.60
N GLY A 9 18.18 -6.01 -4.22
CA GLY A 9 18.28 -5.06 -5.34
C GLY A 9 17.82 -3.63 -5.00
N PHE A 10 17.17 -2.95 -5.96
CA PHE A 10 16.67 -1.59 -5.78
C PHE A 10 15.71 -1.44 -4.59
N LEU A 11 14.98 -2.51 -4.25
CA LEU A 11 14.03 -2.51 -3.13
C LEU A 11 14.74 -2.40 -1.78
N HIS A 12 16.03 -2.75 -1.69
CA HIS A 12 16.84 -2.54 -0.50
C HIS A 12 16.92 -1.05 -0.10
N PHE A 13 16.93 -0.12 -1.07
CA PHE A 13 16.93 1.32 -0.79
C PHE A 13 15.66 1.79 -0.07
N GLY A 14 14.54 1.06 -0.18
CA GLY A 14 13.35 1.32 0.61
C GLY A 14 13.56 1.22 2.13
N THR A 15 14.69 0.63 2.58
CA THR A 15 15.06 0.64 4.00
C THR A 15 15.45 2.03 4.52
N ILE A 16 15.78 3.00 3.65
CA ILE A 16 16.08 4.38 4.04
C ILE A 16 14.90 5.05 4.77
N PHE A 17 13.66 4.63 4.45
CA PHE A 17 12.46 5.09 5.14
C PHE A 17 12.38 4.65 6.61
N LYS A 18 13.30 3.81 7.11
CA LYS A 18 13.47 3.55 8.56
C LYS A 18 13.99 4.76 9.33
N LEU A 19 14.71 5.67 8.67
CA LEU A 19 15.22 6.90 9.30
C LEU A 19 14.09 7.85 9.69
N ILE A 20 12.92 7.73 9.06
CA ILE A 20 11.77 8.57 9.37
C ILE A 20 11.16 8.11 10.71
N PRO A 21 11.03 9.01 11.71
CA PRO A 21 10.38 8.71 12.98
C PRO A 21 8.98 8.08 12.81
N THR A 22 8.61 7.18 13.74
CA THR A 22 7.28 6.55 13.76
C THR A 22 6.16 7.58 13.81
N GLY A 23 6.31 8.66 14.59
CA GLY A 23 5.29 9.72 14.69
C GLY A 23 4.96 10.36 13.34
N ILE A 24 5.97 10.70 12.53
CA ILE A 24 5.77 11.31 11.21
C ILE A 24 5.10 10.31 10.25
N ARG A 25 5.55 9.05 10.25
CA ARG A 25 4.95 8.01 9.42
C ARG A 25 3.48 7.78 9.76
N ASN A 26 3.13 7.80 11.04
CA ASN A 26 1.75 7.65 11.50
C ASN A 26 0.89 8.86 11.09
N GLN A 27 1.39 10.08 11.27
CA GLN A 27 0.66 11.28 10.84
C GLN A 27 0.41 11.32 9.33
N LEU A 28 1.43 10.98 8.53
CA LEU A 28 1.29 10.87 7.08
C LEU A 28 0.28 9.80 6.70
N TYR A 29 0.35 8.63 7.35
CA TYR A 29 -0.61 7.55 7.14
C TYR A 29 -2.04 8.01 7.45
N ASP A 30 -2.26 8.68 8.58
CA ASP A 30 -3.58 9.20 8.97
C ASP A 30 -4.10 10.25 7.99
N TYR A 31 -3.22 11.14 7.50
CA TYR A 31 -3.59 12.14 6.51
C TYR A 31 -4.06 11.49 5.20
N VAL A 32 -3.28 10.54 4.67
CA VAL A 32 -3.67 9.80 3.45
C VAL A 32 -4.94 8.99 3.70
N ALA A 33 -5.06 8.31 4.83
CA ALA A 33 -6.20 7.48 5.17
C ALA A 33 -7.51 8.29 5.25
N LYS A 34 -7.45 9.52 5.79
CA LYS A 34 -8.59 10.46 5.85
C LYS A 34 -9.02 10.96 4.46
N ASN A 35 -8.08 11.10 3.53
CA ASN A 35 -8.35 11.65 2.20
C ASN A 35 -8.55 10.58 1.11
N ARG A 36 -8.31 9.29 1.41
CA ARG A 36 -8.30 8.21 0.40
C ARG A 36 -9.54 8.18 -0.50
N TYR A 37 -10.73 8.36 0.05
CA TYR A 37 -11.97 8.33 -0.74
C TYR A 37 -12.19 9.61 -1.54
N LYS A 38 -11.64 10.74 -1.07
CA LYS A 38 -11.67 12.01 -1.80
C LYS A 38 -10.72 11.98 -2.99
N TRP A 39 -9.55 11.35 -2.85
CA TRP A 39 -8.54 11.29 -3.91
C TRP A 39 -8.80 10.19 -4.94
N TYR A 40 -9.17 8.99 -4.48
CA TYR A 40 -9.29 7.81 -5.33
C TYR A 40 -10.74 7.41 -5.63
N GLY A 41 -11.71 8.09 -5.02
CA GLY A 41 -13.11 7.68 -5.04
C GLY A 41 -13.40 6.50 -4.11
N LYS A 42 -14.69 6.23 -3.92
CA LYS A 42 -15.17 5.05 -3.21
C LYS A 42 -15.82 4.12 -4.25
N LYS A 43 -15.52 2.81 -4.15
CA LYS A 43 -16.26 1.81 -4.90
C LYS A 43 -17.53 1.47 -4.13
N GLU A 44 -18.67 1.57 -4.79
CA GLU A 44 -19.98 1.26 -4.20
C GLU A 44 -20.25 -0.25 -4.16
N SER A 45 -19.50 -1.04 -4.93
CA SER A 45 -19.61 -2.50 -4.97
C SER A 45 -18.25 -3.18 -4.92
N CYS A 46 -18.25 -4.41 -4.39
CA CYS A 46 -17.08 -5.27 -4.39
C CYS A 46 -16.73 -5.71 -5.82
N LEU A 47 -15.43 -5.85 -6.10
CA LEU A 47 -14.98 -6.40 -7.37
C LEU A 47 -15.37 -7.89 -7.43
N VAL A 48 -16.25 -8.25 -8.35
CA VAL A 48 -16.53 -9.65 -8.69
C VAL A 48 -15.59 -10.05 -9.83
N PRO A 49 -14.78 -11.12 -9.68
CA PRO A 49 -13.86 -11.56 -10.74
C PRO A 49 -14.61 -11.90 -12.03
N SER A 50 -14.11 -11.39 -13.16
CA SER A 50 -14.57 -11.84 -14.48
C SER A 50 -14.12 -13.28 -14.75
N ALA A 51 -14.77 -13.95 -15.70
CA ALA A 51 -14.43 -15.32 -16.08
C ALA A 51 -12.93 -15.48 -16.43
N GLU A 52 -12.34 -14.48 -17.07
CA GLU A 52 -10.92 -14.45 -17.46
C GLU A 52 -9.97 -14.40 -16.25
N ASN A 53 -10.33 -13.69 -15.19
CA ASN A 53 -9.46 -13.48 -14.04
C ASN A 53 -9.76 -14.42 -12.87
N LYS A 54 -10.78 -15.27 -12.98
CA LYS A 54 -11.23 -16.16 -11.91
C LYS A 54 -10.12 -17.10 -11.40
N THR A 55 -9.20 -17.50 -12.29
CA THR A 55 -8.02 -18.34 -11.95
C THR A 55 -6.94 -17.63 -11.15
N LYS A 56 -6.98 -16.30 -11.06
CA LYS A 56 -6.03 -15.50 -10.27
C LYS A 56 -6.49 -15.28 -8.83
N PHE A 57 -7.74 -15.60 -8.53
CA PHE A 57 -8.31 -15.55 -7.18
C PHE A 57 -8.23 -16.95 -6.57
N LEU A 58 -7.92 -17.02 -5.28
CA LEU A 58 -7.75 -18.27 -4.50
C LEU A 58 -9.07 -19.01 -4.31
#